data_AF-A0A7S3XQZ2-F1
#
_entry.id   AF-A0A7S3XQZ2-F1
#
_cell.length_a   1.000
_cell.length_b   1.000
_cell.length_c   1.000
_cell.angle_alpha   90.00
_cell.angle_beta   90.00
_cell.angle_gamma   90.00
#
_symmetry.space_group_name_H-M   'P 1'
#
loop_
_entity.id
_entity.type
_entity.pdbx_description
1 polymer ?
#
loop_
_entity_poly.entity_id
_entity_poly.type
_entity_poly.pdbx_seq_one_letter_code
_entity_poly.pdbx_strand_id
1 'polypeptide(L)'
;QRKKMESIKWAGKHACRFARRHRRTLCLAGALGVVAMGWGAYGFIQEAEAEKAARDQDEKRRHRMQRYLGRAASEGETAALSFLPDLRAGLKRSVNSQAPVKALKVLQRRQLQRREKQEEVTAEEGGGGDGQGAQLEEESEEDLRREKEALWEEVKITTFTRFLTGYYAFCLLAAGMQLQMHVLNRHALLRRRRGAAAAAG
;
A
#
# COMPACT_ATOMS: atom_id res chain seq x y z
N GLN A 1 84.30 -17.34 -7.16
CA GLN A 1 84.02 -16.70 -5.85
C GLN A 1 84.73 -15.35 -5.70
N ARG A 2 86.06 -15.22 -5.92
CA ARG A 2 86.79 -13.93 -5.74
C ARG A 2 86.35 -12.76 -6.62
N LYS A 3 86.05 -12.97 -7.92
CA LYS A 3 85.60 -11.89 -8.83
C LYS A 3 84.26 -11.24 -8.40
N LYS A 4 83.37 -11.98 -7.73
CA LYS A 4 82.11 -11.42 -7.18
C LYS A 4 82.36 -10.48 -6.00
N MET A 5 83.35 -10.77 -5.16
CA MET A 5 83.68 -9.91 -4.01
C MET A 5 84.29 -8.57 -4.42
N GLU A 6 85.04 -8.51 -5.52
CA GLU A 6 85.62 -7.23 -5.98
C GLU A 6 84.60 -6.33 -6.66
N SER A 7 83.64 -6.90 -7.38
CA SER A 7 82.51 -6.18 -7.96
C SER A 7 81.67 -5.45 -6.89
N ILE A 8 81.39 -6.12 -5.76
CA ILE A 8 80.63 -5.53 -4.64
C ILE A 8 81.41 -4.36 -3.99
N LYS A 9 82.72 -4.49 -3.83
CA LYS A 9 83.56 -3.42 -3.26
C LYS A 9 83.66 -2.20 -4.18
N TRP A 10 83.66 -2.42 -5.50
CA TRP A 10 83.68 -1.32 -6.48
C TRP A 10 82.34 -0.58 -6.51
N ALA A 11 81.21 -1.30 -6.52
CA ALA A 11 79.88 -0.71 -6.49
C ALA A 11 79.64 0.14 -5.22
N GLY A 12 80.08 -0.33 -4.05
CA GLY A 12 79.95 0.41 -2.79
C GLY A 12 80.70 1.75 -2.77
N LYS A 13 81.91 1.81 -3.36
CA LYS A 13 82.69 3.06 -3.44
C LYS A 13 82.03 4.09 -4.36
N HIS A 14 81.45 3.65 -5.48
CA HIS A 14 80.72 4.54 -6.39
C HIS A 14 79.40 5.02 -5.81
N ALA A 15 78.66 4.15 -5.12
CA ALA A 15 77.43 4.53 -4.41
C ALA A 15 77.70 5.58 -3.32
N CYS A 16 78.76 5.41 -2.52
CA CYS A 16 79.12 6.39 -1.48
C CYS A 16 79.52 7.76 -2.06
N ARG A 17 80.28 7.77 -3.17
CA ARG A 17 80.72 9.02 -3.81
C ARG A 17 79.54 9.75 -4.47
N PHE A 18 78.61 9.01 -5.08
CA PHE A 18 77.37 9.55 -5.64
C PHE A 18 76.46 10.12 -4.55
N ALA A 19 76.22 9.36 -3.47
CA ALA A 19 75.40 9.81 -2.34
C ALA A 19 75.95 11.08 -1.66
N ARG A 20 77.28 11.23 -1.59
CA ARG A 20 77.92 12.42 -1.03
C ARG A 20 77.77 13.65 -1.93
N ARG A 21 77.81 13.47 -3.26
CA ARG A 21 77.64 14.56 -4.24
C ARG A 21 76.17 15.00 -4.37
N HIS A 22 75.24 14.06 -4.20
CA HIS A 22 73.78 14.29 -4.31
C HIS A 22 73.05 14.36 -2.96
N ARG A 23 73.76 14.52 -1.84
CA ARG A 23 73.16 14.54 -0.49
C ARG A 23 72.07 15.62 -0.36
N ARG A 24 72.28 16.80 -0.94
CA ARG A 24 71.29 17.89 -0.94
C ARG A 24 70.05 17.55 -1.76
N THR A 25 70.23 16.99 -2.96
CA THR A 25 69.09 16.60 -3.82
C THR A 25 68.30 15.44 -3.25
N LEU A 26 68.96 14.47 -2.58
CA LEU A 26 68.29 13.36 -1.90
C LEU A 26 67.49 13.82 -0.68
N CYS A 27 68.01 14.75 0.14
CA CYS A 27 67.25 15.33 1.25
C CYS A 27 66.03 16.13 0.76
N LEU A 28 66.18 16.93 -0.29
CA LEU A 28 65.06 17.69 -0.88
C LEU A 28 64.02 16.77 -1.52
N ALA A 29 64.45 15.74 -2.26
CA ALA A 29 63.54 14.75 -2.85
C ALA A 29 62.78 13.95 -1.77
N GLY A 30 63.46 13.57 -0.68
CA GLY A 30 62.83 12.90 0.46
C GLY A 30 61.80 13.80 1.16
N ALA A 31 62.14 15.06 1.41
CA ALA A 31 61.23 16.03 2.03
C ALA A 31 59.98 16.28 1.17
N LEU A 32 60.16 16.45 -0.14
CA LEU A 32 59.04 16.60 -1.09
C LEU A 32 58.16 15.34 -1.13
N GLY A 33 58.76 14.15 -1.07
CA GLY A 33 58.02 12.89 -1.00
C GLY A 33 57.11 12.79 0.23
N VAL A 34 57.62 13.19 1.41
CA VAL A 34 56.82 13.18 2.66
C VAL A 34 55.68 14.19 2.62
N VAL A 35 55.92 15.40 2.10
CA VAL A 35 54.87 16.42 1.95
C VAL A 35 53.79 15.96 0.96
N ALA A 36 54.18 15.37 -0.17
CA ALA A 36 53.24 14.84 -1.15
C ALA A 36 52.40 13.68 -0.58
N MET A 37 53.02 12.76 0.17
CA MET A 37 52.28 11.69 0.87
C MET A 37 51.34 12.24 1.95
N GLY A 38 51.76 13.24 2.71
CA GLY A 38 50.91 13.89 3.72
C GLY A 38 49.69 14.58 3.09
N TRP A 39 49.88 15.27 1.97
CA TRP A 39 48.78 15.92 1.24
C TRP A 39 47.79 14.91 0.66
N GLY A 40 48.29 13.82 0.04
CA GLY A 40 47.45 12.75 -0.49
C GLY A 40 46.66 12.03 0.61
N ALA A 41 47.28 11.75 1.76
CA ALA A 41 46.60 11.16 2.91
C ALA A 41 45.53 12.09 3.50
N TYR A 42 45.79 13.40 3.57
CA TYR A 42 44.80 14.39 4.03
C TYR A 42 43.59 14.46 3.09
N GLY A 43 43.82 14.50 1.77
CA GLY A 43 42.74 14.49 0.78
C GLY A 43 41.87 13.23 0.89
N PHE A 44 42.49 12.05 1.06
CA PHE A 44 41.76 10.79 1.22
C PHE A 44 40.90 10.74 2.49
N ILE A 45 41.40 11.28 3.61
CA ILE A 45 40.62 11.37 4.85
C ILE A 45 39.46 12.34 4.68
N GLN A 46 39.69 13.49 4.03
CA GLN A 46 38.65 14.50 3.80
C GLN A 46 37.54 13.98 2.88
N GLU A 47 37.89 13.22 1.84
CA GLU A 47 36.92 12.56 0.96
C GLU A 47 36.12 11.49 1.72
N ALA A 48 36.78 10.69 2.56
CA ALA A 48 36.10 9.68 3.38
C ALA A 48 35.14 10.31 4.41
N GLU A 49 35.50 11.47 4.98
CA GLU A 49 34.61 12.24 5.85
C GLU A 49 33.44 12.88 5.08
N ALA A 50 33.70 13.42 3.89
CA ALA A 50 32.68 13.97 3.02
C ALA A 50 31.67 12.89 2.57
N GLU A 51 32.14 11.68 2.28
CA GLU A 51 31.29 10.55 1.91
C GLU A 51 30.41 10.12 3.09
N LYS A 52 30.96 10.04 4.31
CA LYS A 52 30.17 9.77 5.52
C LYS A 52 29.14 10.85 5.78
N ALA A 53 29.51 12.12 5.65
CA ALA A 53 28.58 13.24 5.80
C ALA A 53 27.45 13.21 4.76
N ALA A 54 27.76 12.83 3.52
CA ALA A 54 26.77 12.64 2.47
C ALA A 54 25.80 11.49 2.79
N ARG A 55 26.31 10.33 3.23
CA ARG A 55 25.50 9.18 3.66
C ARG A 55 24.58 9.55 4.83
N ASP A 56 25.11 10.21 5.86
CA ASP A 56 24.32 10.69 6.99
C ASP A 56 23.21 11.66 6.56
N GLN A 57 23.51 12.53 5.60
CA GLN A 57 22.52 13.48 5.08
C GLN A 57 21.41 12.78 4.30
N ASP A 58 21.77 11.74 3.53
CA ASP A 58 20.82 10.90 2.80
C ASP A 58 19.95 10.05 3.72
N GLU A 59 20.51 9.46 4.77
CA GLU A 59 19.74 8.76 5.80
C GLU A 59 18.76 9.70 6.50
N LYS A 60 19.21 10.90 6.88
CA LYS A 60 18.33 11.94 7.45
C LYS A 60 17.24 12.35 6.47
N ARG A 61 17.53 12.42 5.16
CA ARG A 61 16.51 12.68 4.11
C ARG A 61 15.50 11.54 4.04
N ARG A 62 15.95 10.29 4.04
CA ARG A 62 15.09 9.09 4.02
C ARG A 62 14.20 9.01 5.27
N HIS A 63 14.77 9.20 6.46
CA HIS A 63 14.01 9.20 7.71
C HIS A 63 12.96 10.31 7.76
N ARG A 64 13.31 11.53 7.30
CA ARG A 64 12.32 12.61 7.17
C ARG A 64 11.20 12.19 6.22
N MET A 65 11.55 11.69 5.03
CA MET A 65 10.56 11.24 4.04
C MET A 65 9.64 10.15 4.62
N GLN A 66 10.19 9.13 5.28
CA GLN A 66 9.40 8.05 5.90
C GLN A 66 8.44 8.57 6.96
N ARG A 67 8.85 9.52 7.82
CA ARG A 67 7.94 10.12 8.82
C ARG A 67 6.80 10.89 8.15
N TYR A 68 7.09 11.64 7.08
CA TYR A 68 6.05 12.34 6.33
C TYR A 68 5.08 11.37 5.65
N LEU A 69 5.59 10.32 5.02
CA LEU A 69 4.75 9.29 4.38
C LEU A 69 3.90 8.53 5.41
N GLY A 70 4.48 8.18 6.56
CA GLY A 70 3.76 7.50 7.64
C GLY A 70 2.62 8.35 8.20
N ARG A 71 2.87 9.64 8.45
CA ARG A 71 1.82 10.58 8.91
C ARG A 71 0.73 10.78 7.86
N ALA A 72 1.12 10.90 6.59
CA ALA A 72 0.18 11.02 5.50
C ALA A 72 -0.71 9.78 5.35
N ALA A 73 -0.14 8.59 5.54
CA ALA A 73 -0.89 7.33 5.51
C ALA A 73 -1.92 7.27 6.65
N SER A 74 -1.53 7.61 7.88
CA SER A 74 -2.46 7.61 9.02
C SER A 74 -3.57 8.65 8.89
N GLU A 75 -3.26 9.83 8.35
CA GLU A 75 -4.26 10.87 8.07
C GLU A 75 -5.22 10.41 6.97
N GLY A 76 -4.70 9.75 5.92
CA GLY A 76 -5.51 9.17 4.84
C GLY A 76 -6.42 8.03 5.31
N GLU A 77 -5.93 7.18 6.21
CA GLU A 77 -6.73 6.10 6.82
C GLU A 77 -7.87 6.68 7.68
N THR A 78 -7.56 7.66 8.52
CA THR A 78 -8.58 8.33 9.36
C THR A 78 -9.64 9.01 8.49
N ALA A 79 -9.23 9.66 7.40
CA ALA A 79 -10.16 10.24 6.43
C ALA A 79 -10.99 9.16 5.71
N ALA A 80 -10.39 8.06 5.27
CA ALA A 80 -11.13 6.98 4.62
C ALA A 80 -12.20 6.40 5.56
N LEU A 81 -11.88 6.22 6.85
CA LEU A 81 -12.82 5.74 7.86
C LEU A 81 -13.99 6.71 8.09
N SER A 82 -13.76 8.02 8.01
CA SER A 82 -14.84 9.01 8.16
C SER A 82 -15.82 9.02 6.98
N PHE A 83 -15.41 8.58 5.79
CA PHE A 83 -16.30 8.43 4.63
C PHE A 83 -17.05 7.09 4.58
N LEU A 84 -16.69 6.10 5.39
CA LEU A 84 -17.36 4.79 5.41
C LEU A 84 -18.86 4.87 5.73
N PRO A 85 -19.35 5.69 6.68
CA PRO A 85 -20.78 5.82 6.94
C PRO A 85 -21.56 6.30 5.71
N ASP A 86 -21.02 7.29 5.00
CA ASP A 86 -21.64 7.85 3.80
C ASP A 86 -21.63 6.85 2.65
N LEU A 87 -20.51 6.14 2.45
CA LEU A 87 -20.40 5.06 1.47
C LEU A 87 -21.43 3.96 1.76
N ARG A 88 -21.54 3.56 3.03
CA ARG A 88 -22.51 2.54 3.47
C ARG A 88 -23.95 3.02 3.26
N ALA A 89 -24.25 4.29 3.53
CA ALA A 89 -25.56 4.88 3.32
C ALA A 89 -25.91 4.93 1.81
N GLY A 90 -24.97 5.37 0.98
CA GLY A 90 -25.12 5.38 -0.48
C GLY A 90 -25.38 3.97 -1.04
N LEU A 91 -24.56 2.99 -0.63
CA LEU A 91 -24.71 1.59 -1.06
C LEU A 91 -26.03 0.97 -0.60
N LYS A 92 -26.49 1.29 0.61
CA LYS A 92 -27.81 0.85 1.11
C LYS A 92 -28.96 1.40 0.27
N ARG A 93 -28.84 2.64 -0.20
CA ARG A 93 -29.86 3.30 -1.03
C ARG A 93 -29.85 2.77 -2.47
N SER A 94 -28.67 2.57 -3.06
CA SER A 94 -28.54 2.10 -4.44
C SER A 94 -28.86 0.61 -4.60
N VAL A 95 -28.47 -0.23 -3.63
CA VAL A 95 -28.69 -1.68 -3.68
C VAL A 95 -29.52 -2.12 -2.47
N ASN A 96 -30.84 -2.03 -2.63
CA ASN A 96 -31.82 -2.32 -1.58
C ASN A 96 -32.15 -3.82 -1.49
N SER A 97 -31.29 -4.58 -0.81
CA SER A 97 -31.55 -5.99 -0.50
C SER A 97 -32.68 -6.23 0.51
N GLN A 98 -33.21 -5.19 1.16
CA GLN A 98 -34.28 -5.36 2.16
C GLN A 98 -35.65 -5.52 1.51
N ALA A 99 -35.86 -4.98 0.31
CA ALA A 99 -37.13 -5.09 -0.40
C ALA A 99 -37.52 -6.55 -0.70
N PRO A 100 -36.68 -7.37 -1.37
CA PRO A 100 -37.04 -8.75 -1.69
C PRO A 100 -37.13 -9.63 -0.43
N VAL A 101 -36.34 -9.36 0.61
CA VAL A 101 -36.46 -10.05 1.91
C VAL A 101 -37.79 -9.74 2.61
N LYS A 102 -38.29 -8.49 2.52
CA LYS A 102 -39.61 -8.14 3.05
C LYS A 102 -40.71 -8.84 2.27
N ALA A 103 -40.62 -8.89 0.93
CA ALA A 103 -41.55 -9.63 0.09
C ALA A 103 -41.57 -11.12 0.46
N LEU A 104 -40.39 -11.74 0.65
CA LEU A 104 -40.26 -13.13 1.08
C LEU A 104 -40.97 -13.40 2.43
N LYS A 105 -40.83 -12.47 3.40
CA LYS A 105 -41.52 -12.57 4.70
C LYS A 105 -43.03 -12.44 4.58
N VAL A 106 -43.52 -11.57 3.70
CA VAL A 106 -44.96 -11.43 3.43
C VAL A 106 -45.51 -12.71 2.80
N LEU A 107 -44.79 -13.27 1.82
CA LEU A 107 -45.14 -14.52 1.15
C LEU A 107 -45.16 -15.69 2.15
N GLN A 108 -44.17 -15.76 3.05
CA GLN A 108 -44.14 -16.77 4.12
C GLN A 108 -45.34 -16.66 5.07
N ARG A 109 -45.74 -15.44 5.46
CA ARG A 109 -46.96 -15.23 6.27
C ARG A 109 -48.22 -15.65 5.52
N ARG A 110 -48.30 -15.37 4.22
CA ARG A 110 -49.42 -15.76 3.36
C ARG A 110 -49.56 -17.28 3.27
N GLN A 111 -48.44 -18.01 3.19
CA GLN A 111 -48.46 -19.48 3.21
C GLN A 111 -48.94 -20.04 4.54
N LEU A 112 -48.50 -19.48 5.67
CA LEU A 112 -48.98 -19.88 7.00
C LEU A 112 -50.49 -19.70 7.14
N GLN A 113 -51.02 -18.54 6.74
CA GLN A 113 -52.46 -18.28 6.77
C GLN A 113 -53.27 -19.20 5.86
N ARG A 114 -52.71 -19.66 4.73
CA ARG A 114 -53.36 -20.65 3.87
C ARG A 114 -53.43 -22.02 4.52
N ARG A 115 -52.35 -22.43 5.20
CA ARG A 115 -52.31 -23.70 5.94
C ARG A 115 -53.29 -23.71 7.10
N GLU A 116 -53.33 -22.63 7.89
CA GLU A 116 -54.30 -22.48 8.99
C GLU A 116 -55.74 -22.57 8.47
N LYS A 117 -56.06 -21.91 7.34
CA LYS A 117 -57.38 -22.01 6.72
C LYS A 117 -57.71 -23.39 6.18
N GLN A 118 -56.76 -24.09 5.57
CA GLN A 118 -56.96 -25.47 5.12
C GLN A 118 -57.21 -26.42 6.29
N GLU A 119 -56.50 -26.24 7.41
CA GLU A 119 -56.71 -27.00 8.65
C GLU A 119 -58.10 -26.73 9.27
N GLU A 120 -58.59 -25.49 9.24
CA GLU A 120 -59.97 -25.17 9.67
C GLU A 120 -61.03 -25.82 8.75
N VAL A 121 -60.86 -25.74 7.43
CA VAL A 121 -61.80 -26.33 6.46
C VAL A 121 -61.85 -27.85 6.57
N THR A 122 -60.70 -28.51 6.76
CA THR A 122 -60.64 -29.97 6.96
C THR A 122 -61.17 -30.43 8.33
N ALA A 123 -61.24 -29.54 9.33
CA ALA A 123 -61.87 -29.85 10.61
C ALA A 123 -63.41 -29.72 10.59
N GLU A 124 -63.96 -28.85 9.74
CA GLU A 124 -65.42 -28.66 9.61
C GLU A 124 -66.07 -29.54 8.52
N GLU A 125 -65.38 -29.82 7.41
CA GLU A 125 -65.90 -30.67 6.33
C GLU A 125 -65.46 -32.13 6.47
N GLY A 126 -66.32 -32.94 7.10
CA GLY A 126 -66.23 -34.39 7.06
C GLY A 126 -66.46 -34.92 5.64
N GLY A 127 -65.38 -35.10 4.87
CA GLY A 127 -65.26 -36.07 3.78
C GLY A 127 -66.28 -35.97 2.64
N GLY A 128 -66.09 -35.04 1.71
CA GLY A 128 -66.83 -35.00 0.45
C GLY A 128 -66.01 -34.29 -0.64
N GLY A 129 -65.08 -35.02 -1.26
CA GLY A 129 -64.15 -34.45 -2.24
C GLY A 129 -64.75 -34.29 -3.63
N ASP A 130 -64.74 -33.07 -4.14
CA ASP A 130 -64.79 -32.78 -5.57
C ASP A 130 -63.37 -32.53 -6.09
N GLY A 131 -62.91 -33.39 -7.01
CA GLY A 131 -61.55 -33.36 -7.59
C GLY A 131 -61.20 -32.11 -8.40
N GLN A 132 -62.16 -31.19 -8.56
CA GLN A 132 -61.96 -29.90 -9.24
C GLN A 132 -61.32 -28.84 -8.32
N GLY A 133 -61.51 -28.97 -7.00
CA GLY A 133 -60.83 -28.12 -6.02
C GLY A 133 -59.32 -28.43 -5.90
N ALA A 134 -58.96 -29.71 -6.00
CA ALA A 134 -57.57 -30.15 -5.90
C ALA A 134 -56.67 -29.62 -7.03
N GLN A 135 -57.18 -29.55 -8.27
CA GLN A 135 -56.42 -28.99 -9.40
C GLN A 135 -56.19 -27.48 -9.27
N LEU A 136 -57.19 -26.72 -8.81
CA LEU A 136 -57.07 -25.28 -8.57
C LEU A 136 -56.16 -24.95 -7.39
N GLU A 137 -56.14 -25.79 -6.34
CA GLU A 137 -55.20 -25.66 -5.24
C GLU A 137 -53.76 -25.99 -5.65
N GLU A 138 -53.54 -27.04 -6.45
CA GLU A 138 -52.21 -27.39 -6.96
C GLU A 138 -51.63 -26.28 -7.86
N GLU A 139 -52.41 -25.74 -8.80
CA GLU A 139 -51.96 -24.64 -9.67
C GLU A 139 -51.57 -23.40 -8.84
N SER A 140 -52.35 -23.09 -7.78
CA SER A 140 -52.03 -21.99 -6.89
C SER A 140 -50.79 -22.23 -6.00
N GLU A 141 -50.48 -23.47 -5.64
CA GLU A 141 -49.24 -23.82 -4.93
C GLU A 141 -48.00 -23.70 -5.82
N GLU A 142 -48.10 -24.12 -7.08
CA GLU A 142 -47.00 -24.01 -8.04
C GLU A 142 -46.62 -22.55 -8.29
N ASP A 143 -47.60 -21.66 -8.44
CA ASP A 143 -47.36 -20.23 -8.63
C ASP A 143 -46.66 -19.59 -7.42
N LEU A 144 -47.04 -19.98 -6.20
CA LEU A 144 -46.36 -19.54 -4.98
C LEU A 144 -44.92 -20.04 -4.90
N ARG A 145 -44.65 -21.27 -5.38
CA ARG A 145 -43.28 -21.80 -5.46
C ARG A 145 -42.44 -21.01 -6.45
N ARG A 146 -42.97 -20.74 -7.64
CA ARG A 146 -42.30 -19.92 -8.67
C ARG A 146 -42.01 -18.50 -8.17
N GLU A 147 -42.97 -17.85 -7.51
CA GLU A 147 -42.79 -16.51 -6.93
C GLU A 147 -41.72 -16.51 -5.83
N LYS A 148 -41.72 -17.52 -4.97
CA LYS A 148 -40.70 -17.70 -3.92
C LYS A 148 -39.31 -17.92 -4.51
N GLU A 149 -39.18 -18.74 -5.55
CA GLU A 149 -37.91 -18.99 -6.24
C GLU A 149 -37.38 -17.72 -6.91
N ALA A 150 -38.25 -16.98 -7.60
CA ALA A 150 -37.90 -15.70 -8.20
C ALA A 150 -37.38 -14.70 -7.16
N LEU A 151 -38.06 -14.58 -6.01
CA LEU A 151 -37.61 -13.72 -4.91
C LEU A 151 -36.27 -14.18 -4.33
N TRP A 152 -36.04 -15.49 -4.21
CA TRP A 152 -34.75 -16.01 -3.75
C TRP A 152 -33.61 -15.68 -4.71
N GLU A 153 -33.82 -15.82 -6.02
CA GLU A 153 -32.84 -15.42 -7.02
C GLU A 153 -32.56 -13.92 -6.96
N GLU A 154 -33.59 -13.10 -6.80
CA GLU A 154 -33.42 -11.65 -6.63
C GLU A 154 -32.61 -11.31 -5.37
N VAL A 155 -32.86 -11.98 -4.24
CA VAL A 155 -32.08 -11.81 -3.01
C VAL A 155 -30.61 -12.20 -3.24
N LYS A 156 -30.35 -13.33 -3.91
CA LYS A 156 -28.99 -13.80 -4.19
C LYS A 156 -28.24 -12.78 -5.03
N ILE A 157 -28.80 -12.38 -6.17
CA ILE A 157 -28.19 -11.41 -7.09
C ILE A 157 -27.96 -10.09 -6.37
N THR A 158 -28.96 -9.58 -5.65
CA THR A 158 -28.87 -8.27 -4.98
C THR A 158 -27.83 -8.29 -3.86
N THR A 159 -27.75 -9.36 -3.08
CA THR A 159 -26.78 -9.48 -1.98
C THR A 159 -25.35 -9.61 -2.52
N PHE A 160 -25.15 -10.41 -3.57
CA PHE A 160 -23.86 -10.57 -4.22
C PHE A 160 -23.40 -9.27 -4.89
N THR A 161 -24.27 -8.62 -5.64
CA THR A 161 -24.02 -7.32 -6.27
C THR A 161 -23.64 -6.29 -5.21
N ARG A 162 -24.38 -6.22 -4.10
CA ARG A 162 -24.09 -5.29 -3.01
C ARG A 162 -22.72 -5.54 -2.38
N PHE A 163 -22.35 -6.81 -2.19
CA PHE A 163 -21.04 -7.17 -1.64
C PHE A 163 -19.92 -6.71 -2.59
N LEU A 164 -20.01 -7.04 -3.88
CA LEU A 164 -19.03 -6.64 -4.89
C LEU A 164 -18.94 -5.13 -5.03
N THR A 165 -20.06 -4.44 -5.21
CA THR A 165 -20.07 -2.98 -5.33
C THR A 165 -19.51 -2.34 -4.06
N GLY A 166 -19.83 -2.85 -2.87
CA GLY A 166 -19.25 -2.38 -1.62
C GLY A 166 -17.75 -2.59 -1.54
N TYR A 167 -17.25 -3.76 -1.94
CA TYR A 167 -15.83 -4.07 -1.97
C TYR A 167 -15.07 -3.15 -2.94
N TYR A 168 -15.54 -3.02 -4.20
CA TYR A 168 -14.95 -2.13 -5.18
C TYR A 168 -14.98 -0.68 -4.73
N ALA A 169 -16.10 -0.21 -4.20
CA ALA A 169 -16.22 1.16 -3.72
C ALA A 169 -15.28 1.44 -2.53
N PHE A 170 -15.08 0.47 -1.63
CA PHE A 170 -14.11 0.56 -0.55
C PHE A 170 -12.67 0.63 -1.08
N CYS A 171 -12.29 -0.25 -2.02
CA CYS A 171 -10.96 -0.23 -2.63
C CYS A 171 -10.69 1.08 -3.39
N LEU A 172 -11.68 1.57 -4.14
CA LEU A 172 -11.58 2.85 -4.86
C LEU A 172 -11.49 4.04 -3.91
N LEU A 173 -12.23 4.02 -2.81
CA LEU A 173 -12.13 5.04 -1.77
C LEU A 173 -10.73 5.05 -1.14
N ALA A 174 -10.20 3.88 -0.77
CA ALA A 174 -8.87 3.76 -0.19
C ALA A 174 -7.77 4.23 -1.17
N ALA A 175 -7.82 3.77 -2.42
CA ALA A 175 -6.87 4.19 -3.46
C ALA A 175 -7.00 5.70 -3.77
N GLY A 176 -8.23 6.21 -3.84
CA GLY A 176 -8.52 7.63 -4.05
C GLY A 176 -7.96 8.52 -2.94
N MET A 177 -8.14 8.13 -1.67
CA MET A 177 -7.60 8.87 -0.53
C MET A 177 -6.07 8.86 -0.52
N GLN A 178 -5.44 7.73 -0.82
CA GLN A 178 -3.97 7.65 -0.95
C GLN A 178 -3.46 8.56 -2.07
N LEU A 179 -4.11 8.54 -3.24
CA LEU A 179 -3.73 9.38 -4.37
C LEU A 179 -3.89 10.88 -4.04
N GLN A 180 -5.04 11.28 -3.49
CA GLN A 180 -5.31 12.65 -3.08
C GLN A 180 -4.28 13.13 -2.06
N MET A 181 -3.95 12.29 -1.07
CA MET A 181 -2.96 12.64 -0.05
C MET A 181 -1.55 12.78 -0.63
N HIS A 182 -1.15 11.90 -1.56
CA HIS A 182 0.13 12.02 -2.26
C HIS A 182 0.24 13.32 -3.08
N VAL A 183 -0.83 13.68 -3.80
CA VAL A 183 -0.89 14.90 -4.60
C VAL A 183 -0.83 16.14 -3.69
N LEU A 184 -1.66 16.19 -2.65
CA LEU A 184 -1.69 17.30 -1.68
C LEU A 184 -0.34 17.48 -0.99
N ASN A 185 0.30 16.39 -0.57
CA ASN A 185 1.63 16.44 0.04
C ASN A 185 2.69 16.97 -0.91
N ARG A 186 2.68 16.53 -2.18
CA ARG A 186 3.60 17.04 -3.18
C ARG A 186 3.42 18.55 -3.37
N HIS A 187 2.18 19.03 -3.46
CA HIS A 187 1.89 20.45 -3.57
C HIS A 187 2.31 21.24 -2.32
N ALA A 188 2.05 20.71 -1.12
CA ALA A 188 2.47 21.33 0.13
C ALA A 188 4.00 21.45 0.23
N LEU A 189 4.75 20.43 -0.18
CA LEU A 189 6.21 20.46 -0.23
C LEU A 189 6.74 21.50 -1.22
N LEU A 190 6.17 21.55 -2.43
CA LEU A 190 6.56 22.56 -3.43
C LEU A 190 6.26 23.98 -2.95
N ARG A 191 5.11 24.19 -2.28
CA ARG A 191 4.76 25.49 -1.68
C ARG A 191 5.77 25.91 -0.61
N ARG A 192 6.18 24.99 0.28
CA ARG A 192 7.22 25.26 1.30
C ARG A 192 8.56 25.61 0.67
N ARG A 193 8.97 24.92 -0.40
CA ARG A 193 10.22 25.22 -1.12
C ARG A 193 10.19 26.61 -1.76
N ARG A 194 9.08 27.01 -2.38
CA ARG A 194 8.92 28.35 -2.96
C ARG A 194 8.99 29.44 -1.88
N GLY A 195 8.35 29.23 -0.74
CA GLY A 195 8.41 30.17 0.39
C GLY A 195 9.83 30.31 0.96
N ALA A 196 10.57 29.21 1.09
CA ALA A 196 11.96 29.25 1.55
C ALA A 196 12.90 29.95 0.55
N ALA A 197 12.71 29.75 -0.75
CA ALA A 197 13.48 30.45 -1.79
C ALA A 197 13.21 31.96 -1.80
N ALA A 198 11.94 32.37 -1.62
CA ALA A 198 11.57 33.78 -1.54
C ALA A 198 12.07 34.48 -0.27
N ALA A 199 12.31 33.74 0.83
CA ALA A 199 12.85 34.29 2.06
C ALA A 199 14.39 34.39 2.08
N ALA A 200 15.06 33.77 1.11
CA ALA A 200 16.52 33.69 1.04
C ALA A 200 17.15 34.61 -0.02
N GLY A 201 16.33 35.24 -0.87
CA GLY A 201 16.73 36.26 -1.85
C GLY A 201 16.30 37.64 -1.39
#